data_AF-A0A0K2LAY3-F1
#
_entry.id   AF-A0A0K2LAY3-F1
#
_cell.length_a   1.000
_cell.length_b   1.000
_cell.length_c   1.000
_cell.angle_alpha   90.00
_cell.angle_beta   90.00
_cell.angle_gamma   90.00
#
_symmetry.space_group_name_H-M   'P 1'
#
loop_
_entity.id
_entity.type
_entity.pdbx_description
1 polymer ?
#
loop_
_entity_poly.entity_id
_entity_poly.type
_entity_poly.pdbx_seq_one_letter_code
_entity_poly.pdbx_strand_id
1 'polypeptide(L)'
;MGNNKQSFKWVIFLIIIVVIAVGGFLLVGNNKSSSKDNNVKTSQVRKKPRNTVPKKKTVKKAVDKRTPAEEERYIEGVGQAFGQEDSQSIQKYVGSIYQSAFVDGLGMTYTWKTSDAKYIRVDNTDNGITIVYLYDDTAENHLGKLLYQGETIKQIAPRDGYNQ
;
A
#
# COMPACT_ATOMS: atom_id res chain seq x y z
N MET A 1 42.68 -39.61 -8.26
CA MET A 1 41.50 -39.71 -7.38
C MET A 1 41.06 -38.31 -6.99
N GLY A 2 39.76 -37.99 -7.11
CA GLY A 2 39.18 -36.86 -6.36
C GLY A 2 38.27 -35.86 -7.06
N ASN A 3 37.53 -36.21 -8.12
CA ASN A 3 36.54 -35.29 -8.72
C ASN A 3 35.12 -35.78 -8.43
N ASN A 4 34.56 -35.46 -7.25
CA ASN A 4 33.14 -35.81 -6.97
C ASN A 4 32.42 -34.83 -6.01
N LYS A 5 32.68 -33.53 -6.14
CA LYS A 5 31.96 -32.50 -5.34
C LYS A 5 31.03 -31.60 -6.17
N GLN A 6 30.93 -31.82 -7.49
CA GLN A 6 30.11 -30.97 -8.38
C GLN A 6 28.73 -31.58 -8.71
N SER A 7 28.54 -32.87 -8.47
CA SER A 7 27.31 -33.62 -8.72
C SER A 7 26.23 -33.43 -7.64
N PHE A 8 26.61 -32.99 -6.43
CA PHE A 8 25.67 -32.91 -5.29
C PHE A 8 24.69 -31.72 -5.39
N LYS A 9 25.09 -30.61 -6.02
CA LYS A 9 24.24 -29.42 -6.15
C LYS A 9 23.06 -29.60 -7.10
N TRP A 10 23.22 -30.42 -8.14
CA TRP A 10 22.16 -30.69 -9.12
C TRP A 10 21.07 -31.62 -8.56
N VAL A 11 21.43 -32.57 -7.70
CA VAL A 11 20.46 -33.49 -7.08
C VAL A 11 19.54 -32.76 -6.10
N ILE A 12 20.06 -31.76 -5.35
CA ILE A 12 19.26 -30.94 -4.44
C ILE A 12 18.21 -30.11 -5.21
N PHE A 13 18.59 -29.53 -6.36
CA PHE A 13 17.66 -28.78 -7.21
C PHE A 13 16.50 -29.64 -7.73
N LEU A 14 16.76 -30.89 -8.11
CA LEU A 14 15.71 -31.80 -8.58
C LEU A 14 14.71 -32.17 -7.48
N ILE A 15 15.17 -32.34 -6.24
CA ILE A 15 14.28 -32.68 -5.10
C ILE A 15 13.33 -31.52 -4.78
N ILE A 16 13.81 -30.27 -4.83
CA ILE A 16 12.98 -29.08 -4.55
C ILE A 16 11.84 -28.93 -5.57
N ILE A 17 12.11 -29.18 -6.86
CA ILE A 17 11.10 -29.08 -7.92
C ILE A 17 9.97 -30.11 -7.72
N VAL A 18 10.30 -31.32 -7.29
CA VAL A 18 9.29 -32.37 -7.02
C VAL A 18 8.39 -32.00 -5.84
N VAL A 19 8.92 -31.36 -4.79
CA VAL A 19 8.11 -30.93 -3.63
C VAL A 19 7.10 -29.83 -4.01
N ILE A 20 7.48 -28.89 -4.88
CA ILE A 20 6.57 -27.82 -5.36
C ILE A 20 5.46 -28.41 -6.24
N ALA A 21 5.78 -29.41 -7.08
CA ALA A 21 4.79 -30.05 -7.95
C ALA A 21 3.72 -30.85 -7.18
N VAL A 22 4.06 -31.41 -6.01
CA VAL A 22 3.12 -32.18 -5.18
C VAL A 22 2.35 -31.30 -4.20
N GLY A 23 2.93 -30.20 -3.71
CA GLY A 23 2.30 -29.27 -2.76
C GLY A 23 1.32 -28.26 -3.37
N GLY A 24 1.37 -28.02 -4.69
CA GLY A 24 0.62 -26.94 -5.35
C GLY A 24 -0.85 -27.21 -5.70
N PHE A 25 -1.41 -28.39 -5.38
CA PHE A 25 -2.74 -28.79 -5.90
C PHE A 25 -3.92 -28.68 -4.91
N LEU A 26 -3.79 -28.02 -3.77
CA LEU A 26 -4.92 -27.81 -2.86
C LEU A 26 -4.94 -26.37 -2.35
N LEU A 27 -5.78 -25.53 -2.98
CA LEU A 27 -6.62 -24.49 -2.35
C LEU A 27 -7.29 -23.62 -3.44
N VAL A 28 -8.30 -24.17 -4.10
CA VAL A 28 -9.35 -23.38 -4.79
C VAL A 28 -10.59 -23.43 -3.90
N GLY A 29 -10.83 -22.34 -3.18
CA GLY A 29 -11.94 -22.20 -2.22
C GLY A 29 -12.81 -20.99 -2.55
N ASN A 30 -13.78 -21.23 -3.41
CA ASN A 30 -14.82 -20.32 -3.86
C ASN A 30 -15.91 -20.20 -2.77
N ASN A 31 -16.21 -19.01 -2.22
CA ASN A 31 -17.37 -18.84 -1.34
C ASN A 31 -18.09 -17.50 -1.56
N LYS A 32 -19.13 -17.60 -2.40
CA LYS A 32 -20.20 -16.63 -2.60
C LYS A 32 -21.25 -16.95 -1.54
N SER A 33 -21.62 -16.00 -0.68
CA SER A 33 -22.85 -16.15 0.11
C SER A 33 -23.66 -14.86 0.10
N SER A 34 -24.81 -15.00 -0.54
CA SER A 34 -25.96 -14.11 -0.53
C SER A 34 -26.95 -14.73 0.46
N SER A 35 -27.45 -13.94 1.40
CA SER A 35 -28.84 -13.98 1.91
C SER A 35 -28.95 -12.93 3.02
N LYS A 36 -29.77 -11.88 2.88
CA LYS A 36 -31.24 -11.82 2.91
C LYS A 36 -31.74 -11.44 4.31
N ASP A 37 -32.45 -10.31 4.29
CA ASP A 37 -33.32 -9.68 5.26
C ASP A 37 -33.79 -10.53 6.45
N ASN A 38 -33.87 -9.90 7.62
CA ASN A 38 -35.06 -10.02 8.47
C ASN A 38 -35.37 -8.71 9.21
N ASN A 39 -36.63 -8.33 9.04
CA ASN A 39 -37.34 -7.19 9.56
C ASN A 39 -37.77 -7.47 11.01
N VAL A 40 -37.45 -6.58 11.96
CA VAL A 40 -38.23 -6.46 13.20
C VAL A 40 -38.49 -4.98 13.47
N LYS A 41 -39.78 -4.69 13.54
CA LYS A 41 -40.43 -3.38 13.68
C LYS A 41 -40.71 -3.13 15.16
N THR A 42 -40.35 -1.97 15.70
CA THR A 42 -40.95 -1.47 16.96
C THR A 42 -41.23 0.04 16.83
N SER A 43 -42.54 0.32 16.89
CA SER A 43 -43.26 1.59 17.11
C SER A 43 -42.62 2.47 18.19
N GLN A 44 -42.79 3.79 18.31
CA GLN A 44 -43.50 4.90 17.68
C GLN A 44 -42.98 6.15 18.44
N VAL A 45 -43.08 7.38 17.89
CA VAL A 45 -43.47 8.62 18.62
C VAL A 45 -43.30 9.88 17.73
N ARG A 46 -44.46 10.55 17.54
CA ARG A 46 -44.74 11.99 17.30
C ARG A 46 -44.42 12.69 15.95
N LYS A 47 -45.34 13.62 15.64
CA LYS A 47 -45.73 14.19 14.34
C LYS A 47 -45.17 15.60 14.09
N LYS A 48 -44.84 15.96 12.84
CA LYS A 48 -45.19 17.24 12.13
C LYS A 48 -44.79 17.17 10.64
N PRO A 49 -45.37 17.99 9.73
CA PRO A 49 -45.69 17.58 8.37
C PRO A 49 -44.70 18.05 7.28
N ARG A 50 -44.60 17.22 6.24
CA ARG A 50 -44.49 17.50 4.80
C ARG A 50 -43.61 18.67 4.35
N ASN A 51 -42.40 18.34 3.88
CA ASN A 51 -41.89 18.87 2.62
C ASN A 51 -41.27 17.71 1.82
N THR A 52 -41.93 17.37 0.72
CA THR A 52 -41.52 16.32 -0.21
C THR A 52 -40.29 16.80 -0.98
N VAL A 53 -39.10 16.54 -0.44
CA VAL A 53 -37.86 16.68 -1.21
C VAL A 53 -37.94 15.66 -2.35
N PRO A 54 -37.92 16.07 -3.63
CA PRO A 54 -37.90 15.11 -4.71
C PRO A 54 -36.66 14.24 -4.55
N LYS A 55 -36.85 12.92 -4.48
CA LYS A 55 -35.78 11.92 -4.52
C LYS A 55 -34.92 12.23 -5.73
N LYS A 56 -33.79 12.92 -5.50
CA LYS A 56 -32.75 13.12 -6.49
C LYS A 56 -32.33 11.71 -6.87
N LYS A 57 -32.73 11.27 -8.07
CA LYS A 57 -32.25 10.01 -8.65
C LYS A 57 -30.74 10.10 -8.53
N THR A 58 -30.15 9.23 -7.70
CA THR A 58 -28.72 9.03 -7.64
C THR A 58 -28.35 8.50 -9.01
N VAL A 59 -28.08 9.41 -9.94
CA VAL A 59 -27.36 9.10 -11.17
C VAL A 59 -26.07 8.51 -10.64
N LYS A 60 -25.96 7.18 -10.68
CA LYS A 60 -24.69 6.50 -10.51
C LYS A 60 -23.81 7.11 -11.58
N LYS A 61 -23.01 8.12 -11.22
CA LYS A 61 -21.96 8.62 -12.08
C LYS A 61 -21.19 7.37 -12.45
N ALA A 62 -21.19 7.04 -13.74
CA ALA A 62 -20.21 6.11 -14.27
C ALA A 62 -18.87 6.66 -13.76
N VAL A 63 -18.17 5.86 -12.95
CA VAL A 63 -16.81 6.20 -12.55
C VAL A 63 -16.05 6.16 -13.85
N ASP A 64 -15.81 7.34 -14.42
CA ASP A 64 -14.99 7.45 -15.61
C ASP A 64 -13.63 6.92 -15.22
N LYS A 65 -13.25 5.78 -15.81
CA LYS A 65 -11.95 5.20 -15.56
C LYS A 65 -10.94 6.16 -16.15
N ARG A 66 -9.91 6.53 -15.37
CA ARG A 66 -8.84 7.40 -15.86
C ARG A 66 -8.25 6.80 -17.12
N THR A 67 -7.91 7.67 -18.07
CA THR A 67 -7.08 7.27 -19.21
C THR A 67 -5.69 6.84 -18.70
N PRO A 68 -4.92 6.05 -19.46
CA PRO A 68 -3.59 5.63 -19.03
C PRO A 68 -2.66 6.79 -18.65
N ALA A 69 -2.72 7.91 -19.38
CA ALA A 69 -1.93 9.10 -19.09
C ALA A 69 -2.37 9.83 -17.82
N GLU A 70 -3.67 9.85 -17.52
CA GLU A 70 -4.19 10.42 -16.28
C GLU A 70 -3.86 9.55 -15.07
N GLU A 71 -3.88 8.23 -15.25
CA GLU A 71 -3.47 7.26 -14.22
C GLU A 71 -1.99 7.45 -13.87
N GLU A 72 -1.11 7.58 -14.87
CA GLU A 72 0.31 7.84 -14.64
C GLU A 72 0.55 9.15 -13.87
N ARG A 73 -0.09 10.25 -14.29
CA ARG A 73 0.00 11.53 -13.57
C ARG A 73 -0.53 11.45 -12.15
N TYR A 74 -1.59 10.66 -11.93
CA TYR A 74 -2.13 10.44 -10.60
C TYR A 74 -1.12 9.69 -9.71
N ILE A 75 -0.52 8.62 -10.21
CA ILE A 75 0.52 7.86 -9.50
C ILE A 75 1.71 8.74 -9.15
N GLU A 76 2.18 9.56 -10.10
CA GLU A 76 3.27 10.52 -9.85
C GLU A 76 2.90 11.53 -8.77
N GLY A 77 1.71 12.13 -8.83
CA GLY A 77 1.24 13.08 -7.82
C GLY A 77 1.12 12.46 -6.43
N VAL A 78 0.63 11.21 -6.33
CA VAL A 78 0.58 10.48 -5.05
C VAL A 78 1.98 10.19 -4.51
N GLY A 79 2.92 9.79 -5.38
CA GLY A 79 4.32 9.57 -5.00
C GLY A 79 4.99 10.84 -4.46
N GLN A 80 4.74 11.98 -5.10
CA GLN A 80 5.22 13.29 -4.62
C GLN A 80 4.63 13.67 -3.26
N ALA A 81 3.32 13.49 -3.07
CA ALA A 81 2.67 13.76 -1.79
C ALA A 81 3.24 12.86 -0.68
N PHE A 82 3.46 11.57 -0.98
CA PHE A 82 4.05 10.64 -0.02
C PHE A 82 5.49 11.02 0.37
N GLY A 83 6.27 11.57 -0.57
CA GLY A 83 7.62 12.06 -0.30
C GLY A 83 7.66 13.33 0.55
N GLN A 84 6.61 14.16 0.47
CA GLN A 84 6.51 15.42 1.21
C GLN A 84 5.87 15.27 2.60
N GLU A 85 5.33 14.10 2.93
CA GLU A 85 4.81 13.83 4.28
C GLU A 85 5.97 13.82 5.30
N ASP A 86 5.74 14.30 6.52
CA ASP A 86 6.79 14.25 7.53
C ASP A 86 7.01 12.81 8.02
N SER A 87 8.27 12.49 8.33
CA SER A 87 8.69 11.14 8.69
C SER A 87 7.98 10.62 9.95
N GLN A 88 7.63 11.50 10.89
CA GLN A 88 6.98 11.10 12.14
C GLN A 88 5.50 10.78 11.90
N SER A 89 4.82 11.52 11.02
CA SER A 89 3.45 11.22 10.61
C SER A 89 3.35 9.87 9.90
N ILE A 90 4.30 9.54 9.00
CA ILE A 90 4.38 8.20 8.43
C ILE A 90 4.60 7.14 9.52
N GLN A 91 5.55 7.36 10.42
CA GLN A 91 5.87 6.41 11.49
C GLN A 91 4.68 6.11 12.41
N LYS A 92 3.84 7.11 12.71
CA LYS A 92 2.63 6.92 13.54
C LYS A 92 1.64 5.90 12.96
N TYR A 93 1.65 5.69 11.64
CA TYR A 93 0.74 4.77 10.96
C TYR A 93 1.42 3.48 10.46
N VAL A 94 2.65 3.21 10.86
CA VAL A 94 3.31 1.94 10.61
C VAL A 94 2.54 0.80 11.30
N GLY A 95 2.35 -0.31 10.57
CA GLY A 95 1.55 -1.45 11.01
C GLY A 95 0.05 -1.33 10.70
N SER A 96 -0.40 -0.18 10.19
CA SER A 96 -1.79 0.02 9.74
C SER A 96 -1.85 0.41 8.26
N ILE A 97 -1.37 1.60 7.90
CA ILE A 97 -1.37 2.13 6.54
C ILE A 97 -0.03 1.83 5.85
N TYR A 98 1.06 1.91 6.61
CA TYR A 98 2.41 1.74 6.12
C TYR A 98 3.06 0.48 6.69
N GLN A 99 3.96 -0.11 5.91
CA GLN A 99 4.93 -1.09 6.39
C GLN A 99 6.30 -0.41 6.43
N SER A 100 7.13 -0.72 7.42
CA SER A 100 8.48 -0.16 7.52
C SER A 100 9.54 -1.24 7.66
N ALA A 101 10.74 -0.93 7.17
CA ALA A 101 11.93 -1.74 7.37
C ALA A 101 13.17 -0.84 7.33
N PHE A 102 14.17 -1.13 8.16
CA PHE A 102 15.50 -0.56 7.98
C PHE A 102 16.28 -1.44 7.00
N VAL A 103 16.85 -0.83 5.97
CA VAL A 103 17.68 -1.52 4.98
C VAL A 103 19.07 -0.91 5.00
N ASP A 104 20.09 -1.74 5.24
CA ASP A 104 21.47 -1.30 5.30
C ASP A 104 21.89 -0.67 3.96
N GLY A 105 22.61 0.45 4.03
CA GLY A 105 22.99 1.25 2.85
C GLY A 105 21.87 2.08 2.21
N LEU A 106 20.59 1.93 2.61
CA LEU A 106 19.49 2.77 2.15
C LEU A 106 18.92 3.67 3.24
N GLY A 107 18.75 3.14 4.46
CA GLY A 107 18.12 3.82 5.58
C GLY A 107 16.73 3.27 5.93
N MET A 108 15.88 4.13 6.47
CA MET A 108 14.51 3.75 6.83
C MET A 108 13.61 3.75 5.60
N THR A 109 12.95 2.62 5.34
CA THR A 109 12.02 2.47 4.22
C THR A 109 10.58 2.38 4.71
N TYR A 110 9.66 2.93 3.92
CA TYR A 110 8.22 2.89 4.17
C TYR A 110 7.50 2.50 2.89
N THR A 111 6.76 1.39 2.95
CA THR A 111 5.94 0.91 1.84
C THR A 111 4.48 1.28 2.07
N TRP A 112 3.83 1.80 1.04
CA TRP A 112 2.41 2.14 1.04
C TRP A 112 1.71 1.52 -0.16
N LYS A 113 0.59 0.80 0.07
CA LYS A 113 -0.23 0.23 -1.01
C LYS A 113 -1.56 0.96 -1.08
N THR A 114 -1.87 1.52 -2.24
CA THR A 114 -3.18 2.10 -2.56
C THR A 114 -3.97 1.14 -3.48
N SER A 115 -5.14 1.57 -3.93
CA SER A 115 -5.91 0.88 -4.98
C SER A 115 -5.20 0.87 -6.33
N ASP A 116 -4.42 1.91 -6.61
CA ASP A 116 -3.87 2.20 -7.94
C ASP A 116 -2.42 1.70 -8.07
N ALA A 117 -1.62 1.78 -6.99
CA ALA A 117 -0.21 1.39 -7.01
C ALA A 117 0.35 1.05 -5.63
N LYS A 118 1.58 0.54 -5.62
CA LYS A 118 2.39 0.36 -4.41
C LYS A 118 3.63 1.24 -4.52
N TYR A 119 3.95 1.94 -3.44
CA TYR A 119 5.03 2.91 -3.35
C TYR A 119 6.03 2.46 -2.30
N ILE A 120 7.29 2.82 -2.48
CA ILE A 120 8.33 2.70 -1.47
C ILE A 120 9.04 4.03 -1.31
N ARG A 121 9.05 4.54 -0.09
CA ARG A 121 9.81 5.70 0.33
C ARG A 121 11.06 5.24 1.06
N VAL A 122 12.18 5.89 0.80
CA VAL A 122 13.47 5.68 1.45
C VAL A 122 13.88 7.01 2.08
N ASP A 123 13.96 7.03 3.40
CA ASP A 123 14.53 8.13 4.18
C ASP A 123 15.97 7.75 4.53
N ASN A 124 16.90 8.27 3.74
CA ASN A 124 18.33 8.00 3.92
C ASN A 124 18.84 8.83 5.11
N THR A 125 19.27 8.12 6.15
CA THR A 125 19.71 8.73 7.41
C THR A 125 21.06 9.42 7.31
N ASP A 126 21.87 9.06 6.32
CA ASP A 126 23.25 9.55 6.17
C ASP A 126 23.29 10.92 5.52
N ASN A 127 22.43 11.13 4.52
CA ASN A 127 22.36 12.40 3.78
C ASN A 127 21.09 13.20 4.04
N GLY A 128 20.12 12.66 4.78
CA GLY A 128 18.86 13.34 5.09
C GLY A 128 17.97 13.56 3.88
N ILE A 129 18.07 12.70 2.85
CA ILE A 129 17.26 12.76 1.64
C ILE A 129 16.17 11.69 1.70
N THR A 130 14.96 12.12 1.36
CA THR A 130 13.82 11.27 1.09
C THR A 130 13.69 11.04 -0.41
N ILE A 131 13.59 9.77 -0.81
CA ILE A 131 13.34 9.36 -2.19
C ILE A 131 12.11 8.45 -2.23
N VAL A 132 11.21 8.65 -3.19
CA VAL A 132 10.05 7.78 -3.39
C VAL A 132 10.13 7.13 -4.77
N TYR A 133 9.93 5.83 -4.79
CA TYR A 133 9.83 5.02 -5.98
C TYR A 133 8.46 4.36 -6.08
N LEU A 134 8.07 4.06 -7.31
CA LEU A 134 7.08 3.03 -7.56
C LEU A 134 7.69 1.68 -7.17
N TYR A 135 6.97 0.88 -6.40
CA TYR A 135 7.44 -0.42 -5.95
C TYR A 135 7.51 -1.40 -7.13
N ASP A 136 8.63 -2.12 -7.25
CA ASP A 136 8.83 -3.14 -8.28
C ASP A 136 9.27 -4.47 -7.63
N ASP A 137 8.49 -5.54 -7.79
CA ASP A 137 8.81 -6.86 -7.22
C ASP A 137 10.08 -7.49 -7.82
N THR A 138 10.52 -7.03 -8.99
CA THR A 138 11.67 -7.57 -9.73
C THR A 138 12.96 -6.80 -9.53
N ALA A 139 12.87 -5.56 -9.03
CA ALA A 139 14.02 -4.71 -8.79
C ALA A 139 14.71 -5.02 -7.45
N GLU A 140 16.01 -4.78 -7.37
CA GLU A 140 16.76 -4.82 -6.12
C GLU A 140 16.18 -3.82 -5.11
N ASN A 141 15.97 -4.26 -3.87
CA ASN A 141 15.30 -3.50 -2.81
C ASN A 141 13.92 -2.95 -3.20
N HIS A 142 13.31 -3.48 -4.26
CA HIS A 142 12.03 -3.09 -4.81
C HIS A 142 11.93 -1.64 -5.33
N LEU A 143 13.06 -1.03 -5.70
CA LEU A 143 13.14 0.35 -6.16
C LEU A 143 12.91 0.43 -7.68
N GLY A 144 11.68 0.75 -8.09
CA GLY A 144 11.29 0.92 -9.50
C GLY A 144 11.47 2.36 -10.03
N LYS A 145 10.43 2.90 -10.65
CA LYS A 145 10.43 4.28 -11.21
C LYS A 145 10.55 5.32 -10.10
N LEU A 146 11.52 6.23 -10.20
CA LEU A 146 11.64 7.40 -9.32
C LEU A 146 10.43 8.33 -9.50
N LEU A 147 9.78 8.69 -8.40
CA LEU A 147 8.60 9.57 -8.37
C LEU A 147 8.86 10.89 -7.64
N TYR A 148 9.75 10.88 -6.64
CA TYR A 148 10.09 12.05 -5.84
C TYR A 148 11.49 11.95 -5.23
N GLN A 149 12.16 13.09 -5.06
CA GLN A 149 13.38 13.23 -4.28
C GLN A 149 13.40 14.62 -3.63
N GLY A 150 13.74 14.69 -2.34
CA GLY A 150 13.83 15.93 -1.58
C GLY A 150 14.44 15.74 -0.20
N GLU A 151 14.62 16.82 0.56
CA GLU A 151 15.07 16.73 1.96
C GLU A 151 14.03 16.04 2.84
N THR A 152 14.49 15.21 3.78
CA THR A 152 13.63 14.52 4.73
C THR A 152 12.98 15.51 5.69
N ILE A 153 11.66 15.61 5.61
CA ILE A 153 10.87 16.46 6.51
C ILE A 153 10.70 15.73 7.84
N LYS A 154 11.19 16.36 8.92
CA LYS A 154 10.98 15.92 10.31
C LYS A 154 9.91 16.83 10.93
N GLN A 155 8.99 16.28 11.71
CA GLN A 155 7.99 17.10 12.40
C GLN A 155 8.71 18.13 13.28
N ILE A 156 8.43 19.41 13.07
CA ILE A 156 8.90 20.48 13.94
C ILE A 156 8.06 20.40 15.21
N ALA A 157 8.70 20.27 16.38
CA ALA A 157 8.01 20.32 17.66
C ALA A 157 7.17 21.61 17.75
N PRO A 158 6.04 21.60 18.48
CA PRO A 158 5.30 22.82 18.75
C PRO A 158 6.28 23.90 19.24
N ARG A 159 6.25 25.10 18.64
CA ARG A 159 6.90 26.25 19.26
C ARG A 159 6.16 26.49 20.57
N ASP A 160 6.80 26.17 21.69
CA ASP A 160 6.33 26.52 23.03
C ASP A 160 6.30 28.05 23.14
N GLY A 161 5.17 28.64 22.73
CA GLY A 161 4.95 30.09 22.68
C GLY A 161 3.66 30.54 23.37
N TYR A 162 3.02 29.67 24.14
CA TYR A 162 1.90 30.04 25.01
C TYR A 162 2.34 29.89 26.46
N ASN A 163 3.01 30.93 26.98
CA ASN A 163 3.08 31.35 28.38
C ASN A 163 4.14 32.47 28.50
N GLN A 164 3.77 33.69 28.13
CA GLN A 164 4.37 34.92 28.67
C GLN A 164 3.25 35.92 28.96
#